data_AF-A0A8C1B845-F1
#
_entry.id   AF-A0A8C1B845-F1
#
_cell.length_a   1.000
_cell.length_b   1.000
_cell.length_c   1.000
_cell.angle_alpha   90.00
_cell.angle_beta   90.00
_cell.angle_gamma   90.00
#
_symmetry.space_group_name_H-M   'P 1'
#
loop_
_entity.id
_entity.type
_entity.pdbx_description
1 polymer ?
#
loop_
_entity_poly.entity_id
_entity_poly.type
_entity_poly.pdbx_seq_one_letter_code
_entity_poly.pdbx_strand_id
1 'polypeptide(L)'
;MEESEKSSEAVSDKTNVDKVEDVSARRSDSVKASQSKPRLKLFSKVMEKSLQWLLDNASFDRFSHYFQPLSKQNPQLTEAMHKQFISQLQTSVQREIGTVIEEGDLQVKFEELDRLEQLSKDTPQAAWRPSGAPEQDVCSGLVSYHKKQEEYMRLQLKKLQKENAGLAQKVQAGREDITHTEQRIAAGVEEWRASLEDLEALVSTLSPSEHFVSL
;
A
#
# COMPACT_ATOMS: atom_id res chain seq x y z
N MET A 1 -34.94 25.13 3.87
CA MET A 1 -35.80 24.46 4.86
C MET A 1 -35.02 23.24 5.32
N GLU A 2 -33.96 23.46 6.11
CA GLU A 2 -34.00 23.74 7.57
C GLU A 2 -34.11 22.40 8.30
N GLU A 3 -33.05 21.87 8.91
CA GLU A 3 -32.33 22.34 10.12
C GLU A 3 -33.18 22.40 11.39
N SER A 4 -32.86 21.49 12.32
CA SER A 4 -32.75 21.66 13.78
C SER A 4 -32.16 20.33 14.30
N GLU A 5 -31.06 20.23 15.05
CA GLU A 5 -30.75 20.82 16.38
C GLU A 5 -31.82 20.47 17.45
N LYS A 6 -31.52 20.15 18.73
CA LYS A 6 -30.26 19.93 19.47
C LYS A 6 -30.57 19.51 20.93
N SER A 7 -29.70 18.66 21.50
CA SER A 7 -29.31 18.48 22.93
C SER A 7 -30.31 18.71 24.10
N SER A 8 -30.34 17.74 25.02
CA SER A 8 -30.42 17.90 26.50
C SER A 8 -29.66 16.71 27.14
N GLU A 9 -28.62 16.88 27.96
CA GLU A 9 -28.58 17.39 29.37
C GLU A 9 -29.13 16.34 30.37
N ALA A 10 -28.52 15.96 31.50
CA ALA A 10 -27.19 16.00 32.13
C ALA A 10 -27.34 15.30 33.53
N VAL A 11 -26.30 15.30 34.39
CA VAL A 11 -26.32 14.93 35.83
C VAL A 11 -26.45 13.40 36.12
N SER A 12 -25.72 12.69 37.00
CA SER A 12 -24.53 12.84 37.88
C SER A 12 -24.85 12.27 39.27
N ASP A 13 -24.21 11.15 39.66
CA ASP A 13 -23.90 10.79 41.07
C ASP A 13 -22.74 9.77 41.05
N LYS A 14 -21.55 10.12 41.56
CA LYS A 14 -21.06 10.11 42.97
C LYS A 14 -20.46 8.76 43.43
N THR A 15 -19.13 8.74 43.37
CA THR A 15 -18.19 8.32 44.44
C THR A 15 -18.45 7.04 45.26
N ASN A 16 -17.46 6.15 45.29
CA ASN A 16 -16.79 5.84 46.56
C ASN A 16 -15.28 5.56 46.38
N VAL A 17 -14.52 5.74 47.45
CA VAL A 17 -13.07 5.62 47.55
C VAL A 17 -12.71 4.32 48.26
N ASP A 18 -11.62 3.65 47.85
CA ASP A 18 -10.75 3.01 48.84
C ASP A 18 -9.27 2.99 48.39
N LYS A 19 -8.35 2.99 49.36
CA LYS A 19 -6.92 3.28 49.20
C LYS A 19 -6.09 2.26 49.98
N VAL A 20 -5.18 1.53 49.31
CA VAL A 20 -4.14 0.73 49.99
C VAL A 20 -2.78 0.83 49.30
N GLU A 21 -1.76 1.11 50.12
CA GLU A 21 -0.31 1.24 49.87
C GLU A 21 0.42 0.01 50.46
N ASP A 22 1.57 -0.49 50.00
CA ASP A 22 2.45 -0.19 48.86
C ASP A 22 3.34 -1.46 48.60
N VAL A 23 4.44 -1.33 47.85
CA VAL A 23 5.66 -2.18 47.84
C VAL A 23 5.64 -3.39 46.89
N SER A 24 6.18 -3.17 45.69
CA SER A 24 7.33 -4.00 45.26
C SER A 24 8.22 -3.29 44.23
N ALA A 25 9.43 -2.96 44.65
CA ALA A 25 10.47 -2.43 43.76
C ALA A 25 11.16 -3.55 42.96
N ARG A 26 11.85 -3.14 41.88
CA ARG A 26 12.78 -3.93 41.03
C ARG A 26 12.15 -4.78 39.93
N ARG A 27 12.03 -4.18 38.75
CA ARG A 27 12.54 -4.74 37.48
C ARG A 27 12.92 -3.63 36.49
N SER A 28 13.91 -2.84 36.89
CA SER A 28 14.71 -2.04 35.98
C SER A 28 15.89 -2.90 35.50
N ASP A 29 15.76 -3.55 34.35
CA ASP A 29 16.87 -3.82 33.42
C ASP A 29 16.34 -4.49 32.16
N SER A 30 16.90 -4.10 31.01
CA SER A 30 16.29 -4.26 29.67
C SER A 30 14.99 -3.44 29.54
N VAL A 31 14.89 -2.37 28.75
CA VAL A 31 15.58 -2.09 27.49
C VAL A 31 16.05 -0.62 27.48
N LYS A 32 17.34 -0.38 27.71
CA LYS A 32 18.01 0.79 27.12
C LYS A 32 18.26 0.48 25.65
N ALA A 33 17.17 0.46 24.86
CA ALA A 33 17.29 0.54 23.41
C ALA A 33 18.13 1.79 23.14
N SER A 34 19.21 1.60 22.40
CA SER A 34 20.11 2.68 22.01
C SER A 34 19.31 3.76 21.30
N GLN A 35 18.96 4.82 22.04
CA GLN A 35 18.53 6.08 21.47
C GLN A 35 19.75 6.60 20.72
N SER A 36 19.80 6.33 19.41
CA SER A 36 20.81 6.90 18.53
C SER A 36 20.75 8.41 18.69
N LYS A 37 21.91 9.03 18.86
CA LYS A 37 21.98 10.49 18.93
C LYS A 37 21.46 11.01 17.59
N PRO A 38 20.50 11.95 17.56
CA PRO A 38 19.87 12.39 16.31
C PRO A 38 20.92 12.74 15.26
N ARG A 39 20.85 12.16 14.07
CA ARG A 39 21.93 12.23 13.08
C ARG A 39 22.29 13.67 12.71
N LEU A 40 21.30 14.57 12.65
CA LEU A 40 21.52 16.01 12.46
C LEU A 40 22.48 16.61 13.53
N LYS A 41 22.31 16.28 14.82
CA LYS A 41 23.18 16.78 15.89
C LYS A 41 24.60 16.25 15.78
N LEU A 42 24.77 15.02 15.27
CA LEU A 42 26.10 14.46 14.98
C LEU A 42 26.73 15.19 13.79
N PHE A 43 25.97 15.42 12.71
CA PHE A 43 26.41 16.18 11.54
C PHE A 43 26.87 17.59 11.92
N SER A 44 26.02 18.39 12.59
CA SER A 44 26.38 19.75 13.02
C SER A 44 27.65 19.77 13.87
N LYS A 45 27.82 18.80 14.78
CA LYS A 45 29.02 18.68 15.63
C LYS A 45 30.28 18.32 14.83
N VAL A 46 30.18 17.48 13.81
CA VAL A 46 31.31 17.15 12.92
C VAL A 46 31.70 18.37 12.09
N MET A 47 30.72 19.10 11.55
CA MET A 47 30.97 20.32 10.78
C MET A 47 31.60 21.43 11.62
N GLU A 48 31.08 21.67 12.83
CA GLU A 48 31.65 22.61 13.81
C GLU A 48 33.10 22.25 14.16
N LYS A 49 33.39 20.97 14.43
CA LYS A 49 34.76 20.51 14.74
C LYS A 49 35.71 20.61 13.55
N SER A 50 35.24 20.36 12.34
CA SER A 50 36.02 20.51 11.11
C SER A 50 36.37 21.98 10.84
N LEU A 51 35.40 22.88 11.05
CA LEU A 51 35.64 24.32 10.95
C LEU A 51 36.62 24.80 12.02
N GLN A 52 36.44 24.42 13.30
CA GLN A 52 37.37 24.78 14.36
C GLN A 52 38.81 24.34 14.03
N TRP A 53 39.00 23.10 13.59
CA TRP A 53 40.31 22.60 13.19
C TRP A 53 40.94 23.41 12.04
N LEU A 54 40.13 23.85 11.07
CA LEU A 54 40.61 24.71 9.98
C LEU A 54 41.05 26.09 10.50
N LEU A 55 40.30 26.69 11.42
CA LEU A 55 40.64 27.98 12.03
C LEU A 55 41.89 27.88 12.93
N ASP A 56 42.04 26.81 13.70
CA ASP A 56 43.21 26.54 14.55
C ASP A 56 44.50 26.46 13.70
N ASN A 57 44.42 25.89 12.49
CA ASN A 57 45.54 25.80 11.55
C ASN A 57 45.87 27.14 10.85
N ALA A 58 44.96 28.10 10.88
CA ALA A 58 45.07 29.42 10.26
C ALA A 58 45.60 30.51 11.21
N SER A 59 46.52 30.14 12.11
CA SER A 59 47.13 31.04 13.12
C SER A 59 47.72 32.35 12.56
N PHE A 60 47.73 33.39 13.40
CA PHE A 60 48.34 34.68 13.07
C PHE A 60 49.85 34.60 12.84
N ASP A 61 50.55 33.70 13.53
CA ASP A 61 52.00 33.49 13.36
C ASP A 61 52.31 33.02 11.93
N ARG A 62 51.53 32.08 11.40
CA ARG A 62 51.64 31.65 10.00
C ARG A 62 51.33 32.79 9.04
N PHE A 63 50.24 33.53 9.28
CA PHE A 63 49.84 34.65 8.43
C PHE A 63 50.92 35.74 8.36
N SER A 64 51.40 36.21 9.52
CA SER A 64 52.44 37.24 9.62
C SER A 64 53.81 36.78 9.09
N HIS A 65 54.10 35.48 9.12
CA HIS A 65 55.32 34.90 8.54
C HIS A 65 55.32 34.92 7.00
N TYR A 66 54.18 34.75 6.33
CA TYR A 66 54.09 34.89 4.87
C TYR A 66 54.00 36.37 4.45
N PHE A 67 53.33 37.22 5.23
CA PHE A 67 53.17 38.65 4.94
C PHE A 67 54.18 39.53 5.70
N GLN A 68 55.45 39.11 5.82
CA GLN A 68 56.46 39.80 6.64
C GLN A 68 56.67 41.30 6.37
N PRO A 69 56.66 41.79 5.11
CA PRO A 69 56.87 43.21 4.86
C PRO A 69 55.74 44.06 5.46
N LEU A 70 54.50 43.59 5.34
CA LEU A 70 53.32 44.25 5.88
C LEU A 70 53.26 44.15 7.40
N SER A 71 53.55 42.98 7.97
CA SER A 71 53.53 42.76 9.42
C SER A 71 54.59 43.58 10.17
N LYS A 72 55.77 43.79 9.57
CA LYS A 72 56.82 44.67 10.12
C LYS A 72 56.47 46.16 9.98
N GLN A 73 55.79 46.55 8.91
CA GLN A 73 55.45 47.96 8.64
C GLN A 73 54.24 48.44 9.45
N ASN A 74 53.23 47.59 9.64
CA ASN A 74 52.08 47.88 10.50
C ASN A 74 51.52 46.60 11.15
N PRO A 75 52.03 46.20 12.34
CA PRO A 75 51.59 45.00 13.03
C PRO A 75 50.09 45.03 13.39
N GLN A 76 49.60 46.18 13.88
CA GLN A 76 48.20 46.33 14.31
C GLN A 76 47.22 46.17 13.15
N LEU A 77 47.53 46.77 11.99
CA LEU A 77 46.71 46.61 10.78
C LEU A 77 46.71 45.15 10.30
N THR A 78 47.87 44.48 10.34
CA THR A 78 47.99 43.08 9.91
C THR A 78 47.20 42.14 10.83
N GLU A 79 47.22 42.38 12.14
CA GLU A 79 46.43 41.64 13.13
C GLU A 79 44.92 41.87 12.95
N ALA A 80 44.52 43.13 12.68
CA ALA A 80 43.12 43.47 12.39
C ALA A 80 42.61 42.77 11.11
N MET A 81 43.40 42.78 10.03
CA MET A 81 43.10 42.08 8.78
C MET A 81 42.94 40.57 8.99
N HIS A 82 43.84 39.94 9.75
CA HIS A 82 43.76 38.51 10.06
C HIS A 82 42.50 38.16 10.86
N LYS A 83 42.21 38.92 11.94
CA LYS A 83 40.97 38.73 12.73
C LYS A 83 39.71 38.90 11.90
N GLN A 84 39.69 39.90 11.01
CA GLN A 84 38.58 40.11 10.08
C GLN A 84 38.42 38.93 9.11
N PHE A 85 39.51 38.45 8.51
CA PHE A 85 39.50 37.29 7.61
C PHE A 85 38.95 36.04 8.30
N ILE A 86 39.45 35.72 9.50
CA ILE A 86 39.00 34.58 10.30
C ILE A 86 37.50 34.69 10.64
N SER A 87 37.05 35.86 11.09
CA SER A 87 35.64 36.11 11.42
C SER A 87 34.72 35.99 10.20
N GLN A 88 35.12 36.56 9.06
CA GLN A 88 34.37 36.46 7.81
C GLN A 88 34.31 35.01 7.30
N LEU A 89 35.43 34.29 7.32
CA LEU A 89 35.51 32.88 6.92
C LEU A 89 34.62 32.00 7.79
N GLN A 90 34.72 32.12 9.11
CA GLN A 90 33.88 31.39 10.06
C GLN A 90 32.39 31.66 9.82
N THR A 91 32.00 32.94 9.75
CA THR A 91 30.60 33.34 9.55
C THR A 91 30.06 32.86 8.20
N SER A 92 30.88 32.94 7.14
CA SER A 92 30.47 32.51 5.80
C SER A 92 30.28 31.00 5.71
N VAL A 93 31.21 30.21 6.26
CA VAL A 93 31.11 28.75 6.27
C VAL A 93 29.95 28.28 7.15
N GLN A 94 29.74 28.90 8.32
CA GLN A 94 28.59 28.58 9.18
C GLN A 94 27.25 28.89 8.50
N ARG A 95 27.15 30.03 7.79
CA ARG A 95 25.97 30.38 7.00
C ARG A 95 25.72 29.34 5.90
N GLU A 96 26.74 29.00 5.12
CA GLU A 96 26.65 28.05 4.02
C GLU A 96 26.20 26.66 4.50
N ILE A 97 26.73 26.18 5.63
CA ILE A 97 26.27 24.93 6.26
C ILE A 97 24.80 25.02 6.66
N GLY A 98 24.33 26.16 7.16
CA GLY A 98 22.92 26.42 7.44
C GLY A 98 22.07 26.34 6.17
N THR A 99 22.46 27.05 5.11
CA THR A 99 21.81 27.00 3.79
C THR A 99 21.70 25.58 3.26
N VAL A 100 22.77 24.78 3.29
CA VAL A 100 22.75 23.38 2.85
C VAL A 100 21.84 22.48 3.71
N ILE A 101 21.72 22.75 5.01
CA ILE A 101 20.77 22.04 5.90
C ILE A 101 19.32 22.37 5.53
N GLU A 102 19.02 23.64 5.25
CA GLU A 102 17.69 24.14 4.90
C GLU A 102 17.27 23.71 3.49
N GLU A 103 18.10 23.96 2.47
CA GLU A 103 17.84 23.57 1.07
C GLU A 103 17.73 22.06 0.89
N GLY A 104 18.55 21.29 1.61
CA GLY A 104 18.55 19.83 1.57
C GLY A 104 17.45 19.18 2.41
N ASP A 105 16.66 19.96 3.17
CA ASP A 105 15.68 19.47 4.16
C ASP A 105 16.30 18.41 5.11
N LEU A 106 17.58 18.61 5.47
CA LEU A 106 18.40 17.57 6.08
C LEU A 106 17.87 17.14 7.45
N GLN A 107 17.14 18.01 8.15
CA GLN A 107 16.47 17.65 9.39
C GLN A 107 15.46 16.52 9.16
N VAL A 108 14.49 16.70 8.26
CA VAL A 108 13.46 15.68 7.98
C VAL A 108 14.08 14.42 7.40
N LYS A 109 15.09 14.52 6.54
CA LYS A 109 15.80 13.33 6.01
C LYS A 109 16.52 12.55 7.10
N PHE A 110 17.20 13.21 8.03
CA PHE A 110 17.86 12.52 9.14
C PHE A 110 16.87 11.93 10.14
N GLU A 111 15.77 12.62 10.44
CA GLU A 111 14.70 12.11 11.33
C GLU A 111 14.01 10.88 10.72
N GLU A 112 13.73 10.88 9.41
CA GLU A 112 13.17 9.71 8.72
C GLU A 112 14.17 8.55 8.65
N LEU A 113 15.47 8.82 8.44
CA LEU A 113 16.50 7.77 8.54
C LEU A 113 16.63 7.21 9.97
N ASP A 114 16.48 8.04 11.01
CA ASP A 114 16.50 7.61 12.42
C ASP A 114 15.27 6.71 12.71
N ARG A 115 14.10 7.06 12.15
CA ARG A 115 12.88 6.24 12.18
C ARG A 115 13.05 4.91 11.43
N LEU A 116 13.58 4.92 10.21
CA LEU A 116 13.76 3.71 9.38
C LEU A 116 14.80 2.75 9.99
N GLU A 117 15.87 3.26 10.60
CA GLU A 117 16.79 2.45 11.41
C GLU A 117 16.03 1.81 12.58
N GLN A 118 15.26 2.59 13.35
CA GLN A 118 14.51 2.07 14.50
C GLN A 118 13.49 0.98 14.10
N LEU A 119 12.84 1.11 12.94
CA LEU A 119 11.91 0.10 12.40
C LEU A 119 12.60 -1.17 11.89
N SER A 120 13.90 -1.11 11.55
CA SER A 120 14.65 -2.24 11.00
C SER A 120 15.57 -2.96 12.01
N LYS A 121 15.68 -2.46 13.26
CA LYS A 121 16.54 -3.04 14.31
C LYS A 121 16.32 -4.54 14.54
N ASP A 122 15.08 -5.01 14.43
CA ASP A 122 14.71 -6.41 14.69
C ASP A 122 14.73 -7.29 13.41
N THR A 123 15.19 -6.76 12.27
CA THR A 123 15.31 -7.50 11.00
C THR A 123 16.75 -8.01 10.82
N PRO A 124 17.05 -9.31 11.06
CA PRO A 124 18.42 -9.84 10.96
C PRO A 124 18.88 -10.06 9.51
N GLN A 125 17.98 -10.00 8.53
CA GLN A 125 18.29 -10.21 7.13
C GLN A 125 18.87 -8.94 6.50
N ALA A 126 19.88 -9.11 5.64
CA ALA A 126 20.42 -8.01 4.85
C ALA A 126 19.30 -7.35 4.02
N ALA A 127 19.11 -6.03 4.19
CA ALA A 127 18.13 -5.27 3.45
C ALA A 127 18.42 -5.30 1.94
N TRP A 128 17.37 -5.41 1.13
CA TRP A 128 17.46 -5.46 -0.33
C TRP A 128 18.24 -4.25 -0.89
N ARG A 129 18.93 -4.47 -2.01
CA ARG A 129 19.66 -3.46 -2.79
C ARG A 129 19.31 -3.66 -4.26
N PRO A 130 19.23 -2.58 -5.07
CA PRO A 130 19.07 -2.68 -6.51
C PRO A 130 20.09 -3.65 -7.11
N SER A 131 19.63 -4.57 -7.94
CA SER A 131 20.49 -5.58 -8.58
C SER A 131 21.39 -5.00 -9.67
N GLY A 132 21.02 -3.82 -10.18
CA GLY A 132 21.59 -3.23 -11.39
C GLY A 132 20.89 -3.70 -12.68
N ALA A 133 19.90 -4.59 -12.59
CA ALA A 133 19.02 -5.00 -13.68
C ALA A 133 17.61 -4.40 -13.47
N PRO A 134 17.24 -3.29 -14.13
CA PRO A 134 16.00 -2.57 -13.88
C PRO A 134 14.74 -3.43 -14.00
N GLU A 135 14.73 -4.40 -14.91
CA GLU A 135 13.62 -5.32 -15.14
C GLU A 135 13.34 -6.17 -13.89
N GLN A 136 14.40 -6.70 -13.26
CA GLN A 136 14.29 -7.53 -12.05
C GLN A 136 13.85 -6.68 -10.85
N ASP A 137 14.43 -5.49 -10.72
CA ASP A 137 14.14 -4.57 -9.63
C ASP A 137 12.67 -4.10 -9.69
N VAL A 138 12.16 -3.73 -10.88
CA VAL A 138 10.75 -3.37 -11.09
C VAL A 138 9.80 -4.55 -10.89
N CYS A 139 10.15 -5.74 -11.41
CA CYS A 139 9.34 -6.94 -11.20
C CYS A 139 9.09 -7.21 -9.70
N SER A 140 10.10 -7.01 -8.84
CA SER A 140 10.00 -7.24 -7.40
C SER A 140 8.89 -6.40 -6.72
N GLY A 141 8.73 -5.13 -7.09
CA GLY A 141 7.68 -4.25 -6.57
C GLY A 141 6.29 -4.63 -7.09
N LEU A 142 6.20 -4.99 -8.37
CA LEU A 142 4.93 -5.31 -9.05
C LEU A 142 4.32 -6.65 -8.60
N VAL A 143 5.08 -7.58 -8.01
CA VAL A 143 4.56 -8.88 -7.52
C VAL A 143 3.32 -8.72 -6.65
N SER A 144 3.33 -7.75 -5.73
CA SER A 144 2.24 -7.54 -4.76
C SER A 144 0.93 -7.08 -5.44
N TYR A 145 1.04 -6.31 -6.52
CA TYR A 145 -0.10 -5.84 -7.32
C TYR A 145 -0.66 -6.97 -8.18
N HIS A 146 0.20 -7.68 -8.91
CA HIS A 146 -0.25 -8.77 -9.79
C HIS A 146 -0.86 -9.95 -9.02
N LYS A 147 -0.39 -10.25 -7.80
CA LYS A 147 -1.04 -11.25 -6.93
C LYS A 147 -2.48 -10.88 -6.59
N LYS A 148 -2.74 -9.62 -6.19
CA LYS A 148 -4.10 -9.12 -5.92
C LYS A 148 -5.00 -9.19 -7.15
N GLN A 149 -4.46 -8.87 -8.33
CA GLN A 149 -5.17 -8.97 -9.60
C GLN A 149 -5.51 -10.43 -9.95
N GLU A 150 -4.57 -11.35 -9.77
CA GLU A 150 -4.76 -12.79 -9.98
C GLU A 150 -5.84 -13.37 -9.05
N GLU A 151 -5.79 -13.03 -7.76
CA GLU A 151 -6.80 -13.41 -6.77
C GLU A 151 -8.19 -12.92 -7.13
N TYR A 152 -8.31 -11.64 -7.53
CA TYR A 152 -9.58 -11.07 -8.01
C TYR A 152 -10.11 -11.81 -9.25
N MET A 153 -9.27 -12.04 -10.27
CA MET A 153 -9.69 -12.75 -11.48
C MET A 153 -10.11 -14.19 -11.19
N ARG A 154 -9.41 -14.90 -10.29
CA ARG A 154 -9.80 -16.25 -9.83
C ARG A 154 -11.19 -16.26 -9.17
N LEU A 155 -11.53 -15.22 -8.39
CA LEU A 155 -12.86 -15.09 -7.78
C LEU A 155 -13.96 -14.87 -8.84
N GLN A 156 -13.73 -13.97 -9.80
CA GLN A 156 -14.69 -13.73 -10.88
C GLN A 156 -14.88 -14.97 -11.78
N LEU A 157 -13.79 -15.67 -12.12
CA LEU A 157 -13.85 -16.89 -12.91
C LEU A 157 -14.68 -17.99 -12.20
N LYS A 158 -14.47 -18.21 -10.89
CA LYS A 158 -15.26 -19.16 -10.10
C LYS A 158 -16.75 -18.79 -10.07
N LYS A 159 -17.08 -17.50 -9.98
CA LYS A 159 -18.47 -17.02 -10.03
C LYS A 159 -19.12 -17.37 -11.38
N LEU A 160 -18.47 -17.01 -12.48
CA LEU A 160 -18.96 -17.28 -13.84
C LEU A 160 -19.08 -18.77 -14.13
N GLN A 161 -18.13 -19.59 -13.68
CA GLN A 161 -18.19 -21.05 -13.82
C GLN A 161 -19.40 -21.64 -13.07
N LYS A 162 -19.69 -21.19 -11.84
CA LYS A 162 -20.86 -21.65 -11.08
C LYS A 162 -22.18 -21.24 -11.74
N GLU A 163 -22.25 -20.01 -12.23
CA GLU A 163 -23.43 -19.49 -12.94
C GLU A 163 -23.67 -20.24 -14.24
N ASN A 164 -22.64 -20.43 -15.06
CA ASN A 164 -22.73 -21.17 -16.33
C ASN A 164 -23.10 -22.64 -16.09
N ALA A 165 -22.54 -23.31 -15.06
CA ALA A 165 -22.96 -24.67 -14.71
C ALA A 165 -24.45 -24.76 -14.34
N GLY A 166 -24.98 -23.79 -13.59
CA GLY A 166 -26.41 -23.71 -13.27
C GLY A 166 -27.30 -23.40 -14.47
N LEU A 167 -26.82 -22.59 -15.42
CA LEU A 167 -27.50 -22.32 -16.68
C LEU A 167 -27.51 -23.55 -17.61
N ALA A 168 -26.38 -24.26 -17.71
CA ALA A 168 -26.26 -25.48 -18.49
C ALA A 168 -27.21 -26.58 -17.98
N GLN A 169 -27.32 -26.74 -16.66
CA GLN A 169 -28.31 -27.65 -16.04
C GLN A 169 -29.76 -27.28 -16.41
N LYS A 170 -30.12 -25.99 -16.37
CA LYS A 170 -31.46 -25.53 -16.78
C LYS A 170 -31.74 -25.76 -18.26
N VAL A 171 -30.75 -25.52 -19.12
CA VAL A 171 -30.86 -25.78 -20.57
C VAL A 171 -31.01 -27.28 -20.84
N GLN A 172 -30.31 -28.14 -20.10
CA GLN A 172 -30.43 -29.59 -20.24
C GLN A 172 -31.81 -30.08 -19.80
N ALA A 173 -32.28 -29.70 -18.61
CA ALA A 173 -33.62 -30.04 -18.14
C ALA A 173 -34.72 -29.54 -19.11
N GLY A 174 -34.62 -28.31 -19.59
CA GLY A 174 -35.56 -27.77 -20.57
C GLY A 174 -35.55 -28.50 -21.92
N ARG A 175 -34.41 -29.06 -22.35
CA ARG A 175 -34.34 -29.93 -23.54
C ARG A 175 -35.03 -31.28 -23.28
N GLU A 176 -34.83 -31.86 -22.10
CA GLU A 176 -35.48 -33.12 -21.70
C GLU A 176 -37.01 -32.95 -21.66
N ASP A 177 -37.51 -31.87 -21.03
CA ASP A 177 -38.94 -31.51 -20.99
C ASP A 177 -39.55 -31.35 -22.40
N ILE A 178 -38.83 -30.69 -23.32
CA ILE A 178 -39.23 -30.57 -24.73
C ILE A 178 -39.32 -31.95 -25.38
N THR A 179 -38.26 -32.77 -25.30
CA THR A 179 -38.26 -34.09 -25.95
C THR A 179 -39.34 -35.04 -25.41
N HIS A 180 -39.63 -35.00 -24.11
CA HIS A 180 -40.73 -35.74 -23.51
C HIS A 180 -42.11 -35.23 -24.00
N THR A 181 -42.26 -33.91 -24.16
CA THR A 181 -43.49 -33.31 -24.70
C THR A 181 -43.69 -33.66 -26.18
N GLU A 182 -42.63 -33.63 -26.99
CA GLU A 182 -42.63 -34.06 -28.39
C GLU A 182 -43.03 -35.55 -28.52
N GLN A 183 -42.47 -36.43 -27.69
CA GLN A 183 -42.83 -37.85 -27.64
C GLN A 183 -44.31 -38.06 -27.29
N ARG A 184 -44.84 -37.32 -26.32
CA ARG A 184 -46.27 -37.38 -25.95
C ARG A 184 -47.19 -36.90 -27.07
N ILE A 185 -46.80 -35.84 -27.79
CA ILE A 185 -47.55 -35.35 -28.96
C ILE A 185 -47.53 -36.41 -30.07
N ALA A 186 -46.36 -36.99 -30.37
CA ALA A 186 -46.24 -38.03 -31.39
C ALA A 186 -47.08 -39.28 -31.05
N ALA A 187 -47.01 -39.77 -29.80
CA ALA A 187 -47.81 -40.91 -29.35
C ALA A 187 -49.32 -40.63 -29.48
N GLY A 188 -49.77 -39.44 -29.09
CA GLY A 188 -51.17 -39.04 -29.27
C GLY A 188 -51.58 -38.97 -30.75
N VAL A 189 -50.73 -38.42 -31.63
CA VAL A 189 -51.00 -38.37 -33.08
C VAL A 189 -51.16 -39.77 -33.68
N GLU A 190 -50.35 -40.75 -33.27
CA GLU A 190 -50.48 -42.12 -33.74
C GLU A 190 -51.71 -42.84 -33.12
N GLU A 191 -52.10 -42.55 -31.88
CA GLU A 191 -53.36 -43.02 -31.28
C GLU A 191 -54.60 -42.48 -32.03
N TRP A 192 -54.59 -41.19 -32.38
CA TRP A 192 -55.62 -40.56 -33.23
C TRP A 192 -55.65 -41.17 -34.64
N ARG A 193 -54.48 -41.50 -35.23
CA ARG A 193 -54.39 -42.18 -36.53
C ARG A 193 -55.02 -43.57 -36.47
N ALA A 194 -54.63 -44.40 -35.50
CA ALA A 194 -55.18 -45.75 -35.35
C ALA A 194 -56.70 -45.73 -35.11
N SER A 195 -57.19 -44.79 -34.29
CA SER A 195 -58.63 -44.59 -34.06
C SER A 195 -59.41 -44.22 -35.33
N LEU A 196 -58.77 -43.50 -36.26
CA LEU A 196 -59.37 -43.14 -37.55
C LEU A 196 -59.39 -44.35 -38.51
N GLU A 197 -58.32 -45.14 -38.55
CA GLU A 197 -58.22 -46.38 -39.34
C GLU A 197 -59.27 -47.41 -38.87
N ASP A 198 -59.45 -47.58 -37.55
CA ASP A 198 -60.50 -48.42 -36.98
C ASP A 198 -61.91 -47.94 -37.36
N LEU A 199 -62.14 -46.62 -37.38
CA LEU A 199 -63.42 -46.03 -37.77
C LEU A 199 -63.69 -46.19 -39.27
N GLU A 200 -62.67 -46.05 -40.12
CA GLU A 200 -62.77 -46.31 -41.57
C GLU A 200 -63.07 -47.78 -41.85
N ALA A 201 -62.46 -48.71 -41.11
CA ALA A 201 -62.76 -50.14 -41.18
C ALA A 201 -64.22 -50.43 -40.73
N LEU A 202 -64.69 -49.82 -39.64
CA LEU A 202 -66.07 -49.94 -39.19
C LEU A 202 -67.07 -49.42 -40.22
N VAL A 203 -66.84 -48.23 -40.79
CA VAL A 203 -67.66 -47.67 -41.88
C VAL A 203 -67.68 -48.60 -43.10
N SER A 204 -66.53 -49.18 -43.45
CA SER A 204 -66.41 -50.15 -44.55
C SER A 204 -67.17 -51.46 -44.30
N THR A 205 -67.34 -51.89 -43.03
CA THR A 205 -68.18 -53.04 -42.68
C THR A 205 -69.67 -52.71 -42.55
N LEU A 206 -70.01 -51.47 -42.21
CA LEU A 206 -71.39 -50.99 -42.04
C LEU A 206 -72.04 -50.49 -43.33
N SER A 207 -71.26 -50.34 -44.40
CA SER A 207 -71.74 -50.06 -45.75
C SER A 207 -71.75 -51.36 -46.57
N PRO A 208 -72.90 -52.03 -46.73
CA PRO A 208 -73.00 -53.13 -47.69
C PRO A 208 -72.70 -52.58 -49.08
N SER A 209 -72.04 -53.37 -49.93
CA SER A 209 -71.87 -52.99 -51.33
C SER A 209 -73.24 -52.84 -51.99
N GLU A 210 -73.66 -51.61 -52.25
CA GLU A 210 -74.87 -51.33 -53.03
C GLU A 210 -74.63 -51.73 -54.49
N HIS A 211 -74.77 -53.03 -54.76
CA HIS A 211 -75.02 -53.53 -56.10
C HIS A 211 -76.42 -53.10 -56.54
N PHE A 212 -76.56 -51.82 -56.92
CA PHE A 212 -77.67 -51.36 -57.74
C PHE A 212 -77.59 -52.06 -59.10
N VAL A 213 -78.25 -53.22 -59.19
CA VAL A 213 -78.52 -53.89 -60.47
C VAL A 213 -79.55 -53.04 -61.21
N SER A 214 -79.11 -52.33 -62.24
CA SER A 214 -80.02 -51.72 -63.21
C SER A 214 -80.75 -52.81 -63.99
N LEU A 215 -82.08 -52.71 -64.02
CA LEU A 215 -83.01 -53.39 -64.91
C LEU A 215 -84.03 -52.36 -65.42
#